data_AF-A0A357XXQ7-F1
#
_entry.id   AF-A0A357XXQ7-F1
#
_cell.length_a   1.000
_cell.length_b   1.000
_cell.length_c   1.000
_cell.angle_alpha   90.00
_cell.angle_beta   90.00
_cell.angle_gamma   90.00
#
_symmetry.space_group_name_H-M   'P 1'
#
loop_
_entity.id
_entity.type
_entity.pdbx_description
1 polymer ?
#
loop_
_entity_poly.entity_id
_entity_poly.type
_entity_poly.pdbx_seq_one_letter_code
_entity_poly.pdbx_strand_id
1 'polypeptide(L)' 'WDIYSLGCAFYQFLSGSVPFPKENAKLKFLAHLHQPPVDPRTFNTAVPYGIASLVLAMLEKDPAIRIRS' A
#
# COMPACT_ATOMS: atom_id res chain seq x y z
N TRP A 1 -11.28 -4.38 7.10
CA TRP A 1 -10.34 -5.22 6.32
C TRP A 1 -10.38 -4.89 4.83
N ASP A 2 -11.56 -4.65 4.26
CA ASP A 2 -11.77 -4.43 2.83
C ASP A 2 -10.92 -3.32 2.17
N ILE A 3 -10.88 -2.12 2.78
CA ILE A 3 -10.13 -0.96 2.26
C ILE A 3 -8.62 -1.23 2.14
N TYR A 4 -8.05 -2.02 3.05
CA TYR A 4 -6.62 -2.33 3.02
C TYR A 4 -6.27 -3.31 1.89
N SER A 5 -7.10 -4.34 1.69
CA SER A 5 -6.96 -5.27 0.57
C SER A 5 -7.15 -4.55 -0.77
N LEU A 6 -8.12 -3.64 -0.86
CA LEU A 6 -8.34 -2.82 -2.04
C LEU A 6 -7.16 -1.85 -2.29
N GLY A 7 -6.59 -1.26 -1.24
CA GLY A 7 -5.39 -0.43 -1.31
C GLY A 7 -4.19 -1.21 -1.85
N CYS A 8 -4.01 -2.46 -1.43
CA CYS A 8 -2.96 -3.33 -1.97
C CYS A 8 -3.14 -3.60 -3.48
N ALA A 9 -4.38 -3.83 -3.92
CA ALA A 9 -4.69 -4.05 -5.34
C ALA A 9 -4.45 -2.78 -6.18
N PHE A 10 -4.93 -1.62 -5.72
CA PHE A 10 -4.68 -0.35 -6.38
C PHE A 10 -3.20 0.00 -6.45
N TYR A 11 -2.45 -0.24 -5.36
CA TYR A 11 -1.01 -0.08 -5.35
C TYR A 11 -0.35 -0.87 -6.48
N GLN A 12 -0.76 -2.13 -6.65
CA GLN A 12 -0.23 -2.99 -7.71
C GLN A 12 -0.62 -2.51 -9.11
N PHE A 13 -1.86 -2.04 -9.32
CA PHE A 13 -2.28 -1.51 -10.61
C PHE A 13 -1.53 -0.23 -11.01
N LEU A 14 -1.23 0.63 -10.03
CA LEU A 14 -0.57 1.92 -10.29
C LEU A 14 0.94 1.79 -10.43
N SER A 15 1.58 0.99 -9.58
CA SER A 15 3.04 0.85 -9.52
C SER A 15 3.57 -0.32 -10.34
N GLY A 16 2.72 -1.27 -10.75
CA GLY A 16 3.13 -2.56 -11.33
C GLY A 16 3.82 -3.50 -10.34
N SER A 17 3.99 -3.08 -9.08
CA SER A 17 4.69 -3.81 -8.03
C SER A 17 3.81 -3.99 -6.80
N VAL A 18 4.11 -4.99 -5.97
CA VAL A 18 3.41 -5.15 -4.69
C VAL A 18 4.00 -4.21 -3.62
N PRO A 19 3.22 -3.76 -2.63
CA PRO A 19 3.71 -2.86 -1.59
C PRO A 19 4.84 -3.48 -0.73
N PHE A 20 4.88 -4.81 -0.61
CA PHE A 20 5.94 -5.54 0.10
C PHE A 20 6.40 -6.78 -0.69
N PRO A 21 7.43 -6.64 -1.54
CA PRO A 21 8.01 -7.77 -2.27
C PRO A 21 8.94 -8.55 -1.31
N LYS A 22 8.36 -9.44 -0.51
CA LYS A 22 9.09 -10.37 0.37
C LYS A 22 8.78 -11.80 -0.04
N GLU A 23 9.82 -12.58 -0.30
CA GLU A 23 9.71 -13.99 -0.72
C GLU A 23 9.19 -14.89 0.42
N ASN A 24 9.59 -14.60 1.65
CA ASN A 24 9.15 -15.36 2.82
C ASN A 24 7.81 -14.82 3.35
N ALA A 25 6.81 -15.69 3.45
CA ALA A 25 5.49 -15.37 3.97
C ALA A 25 5.51 -14.72 5.38
N LYS A 26 6.40 -15.17 6.26
CA LYS A 26 6.56 -14.57 7.60
C LYS A 26 7.08 -13.13 7.53
N LEU A 27 8.06 -12.89 6.67
CA LEU A 27 8.61 -11.54 6.46
C LEU A 27 7.59 -10.63 5.77
N LYS A 28 6.79 -11.17 4.86
CA LYS A 28 5.69 -10.45 4.20
C LYS A 28 4.63 -10.03 5.23
N PHE A 29 4.22 -10.93 6.11
CA PHE A 29 3.28 -10.64 7.18
C PHE A 29 3.84 -9.56 8.12
N LEU A 30 5.09 -9.70 8.57
CA LEU A 30 5.73 -8.71 9.42
C LEU A 30 5.83 -7.33 8.75
N ALA A 31 6.14 -7.29 7.44
CA ALA A 31 6.17 -6.05 6.66
C ALA A 31 4.78 -5.42 6.55
N HIS A 32 3.72 -6.21 6.36
CA HIS A 32 2.36 -5.69 6.38
C HIS A 32 1.95 -5.13 7.75
N LEU A 33 2.57 -5.57 8.85
CA LEU A 33 2.30 -5.05 10.19
C LEU A 33 3.09 -3.80 10.56
N HIS A 34 4.39 -3.76 10.23
CA HIS A 34 5.31 -2.76 10.77
C HIS A 34 5.96 -1.87 9.72
N GLN A 35 6.04 -2.30 8.47
CA GLN A 35 6.76 -1.56 7.45
C GLN A 35 5.82 -0.57 6.76
N PRO A 36 6.18 0.72 6.67
CA PRO A 36 5.42 1.66 5.86
C PRO A 36 5.51 1.24 4.38
N PRO A 37 4.41 1.33 3.62
CA PRO A 37 4.45 1.09 2.18
C PRO A 37 5.33 2.15 1.50
N VAL A 38 6.06 1.73 0.47
CA VAL A 38 6.83 2.65 -0.38
C VAL A 38 5.86 3.52 -1.18
N ASP A 39 6.22 4.75 -1.53
CA ASP A 39 5.38 5.61 -2.38
C ASP A 39 5.27 4.97 -3.79
N PRO A 40 4.05 4.71 -4.32
CA PRO A 40 3.91 4.08 -5.65
C PRO A 40 4.56 4.90 -6.77
N ARG A 41 4.77 6.21 -6.57
CA ARG A 41 5.46 7.10 -7.52
C ARG A 41 6.95 6.79 -7.68
N THR A 42 7.56 6.04 -6.75
CA THR A 42 8.95 5.58 -6.92
C THR A 42 9.07 4.55 -8.04
N PHE A 43 7.99 3.83 -8.32
CA PHE A 43 7.92 2.82 -9.39
C PHE A 43 7.29 3.39 -10.66
N ASN A 44 6.29 4.27 -10.51
CA ASN A 44 5.62 4.91 -11.63
C ASN A 44 5.40 6.40 -11.37
N THR A 45 6.29 7.24 -11.92
CA THR A 45 6.24 8.70 -11.76
C THR A 45 5.04 9.36 -12.45
N ALA A 46 4.33 8.65 -13.33
CA ALA A 46 3.11 9.14 -13.95
C ALA A 46 1.90 9.12 -13.00
N VAL A 47 2.00 8.45 -11.85
CA VAL A 47 0.92 8.41 -10.86
C VAL A 47 0.76 9.80 -10.22
N PRO A 48 -0.42 10.42 -10.31
CA PRO A 48 -0.67 11.72 -9.67
C PRO A 48 -0.51 11.64 -8.16
N TYR A 49 0.01 12.71 -7.55
CA TYR A 49 0.22 12.78 -6.10
C TYR A 49 -1.03 12.45 -5.29
N GLY A 50 -2.20 13.00 -5.67
CA GLY A 50 -3.45 12.75 -4.94
C GLY A 50 -3.86 11.27 -4.92
N ILE A 51 -3.66 10.55 -6.04
CA ILE A 51 -3.94 9.11 -6.13
C ILE A 51 -2.94 8.32 -5.27
N ALA A 52 -1.66 8.67 -5.34
CA ALA A 52 -0.62 8.01 -4.54
C ALA A 52 -0.89 8.19 -3.04
N SER A 53 -1.20 9.41 -2.59
CA SER A 53 -1.55 9.70 -1.20
C SER A 53 -2.80 8.95 -0.75
N LEU A 54 -3.82 8.85 -1.60
CA LEU A 54 -5.02 8.08 -1.29
C LEU A 54 -4.69 6.60 -1.05
N VAL A 55 -3.92 5.98 -1.95
CA VAL A 55 -3.53 4.57 -1.81
C VAL A 55 -2.67 4.34 -0.57
N LEU A 56 -1.74 5.25 -0.26
CA LEU A 56 -0.94 5.19 0.95
C LEU A 56 -1.82 5.27 2.21
N ALA A 57 -2.82 6.15 2.22
CA ALA A 57 -3.78 6.28 3.32
C ALA A 57 -4.72 5.07 3.45
N MET A 58 -5.03 4.36 2.36
CA MET A 58 -5.74 3.07 2.41
C MET A 58 -4.87 1.95 3.02
N LEU A 59 -3.56 2.04 2.84
CA LEU A 59 -2.56 1.11 3.36
C LEU A 59 -2.06 1.44 4.78
N GLU A 60 -2.66 2.46 5.42
CA GLU A 60 -2.33 2.87 6.78
C GLU A 60 -2.48 1.70 7.75
N LYS A 61 -1.52 1.53 8.67
CA LYS A 61 -1.47 0.37 9.57
C LYS A 61 -2.48 0.48 10.68
N ASP A 62 -2.62 1.69 11.22
CA ASP A 62 -3.60 1.98 12.25
C ASP A 62 -5.00 2.08 11.62
N PRO A 63 -5.93 1.15 11.95
CA PRO A 63 -7.30 1.21 11.44
C PRO A 63 -8.09 2.43 11.94
N ALA A 64 -7.65 3.12 13.00
CA ALA A 64 -8.25 4.37 13.47
C ALA A 64 -7.87 5.57 12.60
N ILE A 65 -6.68 5.53 11.97
CA ILE A 65 -6.16 6.57 11.06
C ILE A 65 -6.49 6.25 9.60
N ARG A 66 -6.66 4.96 9.27
CA ARG A 66 -7.02 4.49 7.93
C ARG A 66 -8.34 5.12 7.47
N ILE A 67 -8.40 5.45 6.18
CA ILE A 67 -9.62 5.91 5.52
C ILE A 67 -10.75 4.93 5.84
N ARG A 68 -11.88 5.49 6.28
CA ARG A 68 -13.12 4.77 6.54
C ARG A 68 -14.08 5.04 5.37
N SER A 69 -14.79 4.00 4.97
CA SER A 69 -15.94 4.12 4.06
C SER A 69 -17.17 4.59 4.83
#